data_AF-A0A527ZDZ0-F1
#
_entry.id   AF-A0A527ZDZ0-F1
#
_cell.length_a   1.000
_cell.length_b   1.000
_cell.length_c   1.000
_cell.angle_alpha   90.00
_cell.angle_beta   90.00
_cell.angle_gamma   90.00
#
_symmetry.space_group_name_H-M   'P 1'
#
loop_
_entity.id
_entity.type
_entity.pdbx_description
1 polymer ?
#
loop_
_entity_poly.entity_id
_entity_poly.type
_entity_poly.pdbx_seq_one_letter_code
_entity_poly.pdbx_strand_id
1 'polypeptide(L)'
;MFRRSSVRYGRTPEPETPYQKAAQVWDERIGSARVQARNWRLMAFGSLILSCGLAGGLVWQSTHGTAVPWVVQVDKLGQAQAVAPATADYTPSDPQIAWYLAHFIE
;
A
#
# COMPACT_ATOMS: atom_id res chain seq x y z
N MET A 1 24.00 21.78 -4.43
CA MET A 1 23.97 20.40 -5.00
C MET A 1 25.34 19.78 -4.85
N PHE A 2 25.48 18.70 -4.06
CA PHE A 2 26.77 18.06 -3.79
C PHE A 2 27.04 16.97 -4.83
N ARG A 3 27.97 17.20 -5.77
CA ARG A 3 28.33 16.22 -6.81
C ARG A 3 29.47 15.35 -6.28
N ARG A 4 29.18 14.11 -5.91
CA ARG A 4 30.21 13.15 -5.51
C ARG A 4 31.05 12.77 -6.73
N SER A 5 32.37 12.80 -6.59
CA SER A 5 33.28 12.24 -7.58
C SER A 5 32.99 10.74 -7.69
N SER A 6 32.43 10.29 -8.82
CA SER A 6 32.34 8.86 -9.09
C SER A 6 33.75 8.37 -9.39
N VAL A 7 34.39 7.76 -8.39
CA VAL A 7 35.62 6.99 -8.60
C VAL A 7 35.24 5.80 -9.49
N ARG A 8 35.42 5.98 -10.81
CA ARG A 8 35.27 4.91 -11.77
C ARG A 8 36.53 4.07 -11.64
N TYR A 9 36.45 2.97 -10.89
CA TYR A 9 37.54 2.00 -10.87
C TYR A 9 37.76 1.51 -12.30
N GLY A 10 38.99 1.65 -12.79
CA GLY A 10 39.39 1.14 -14.09
C GLY A 10 39.20 -0.37 -14.18
N ARG A 11 39.12 -0.90 -15.39
CA ARG A 11 39.05 -2.34 -15.62
C ARG A 11 40.32 -2.99 -15.07
N THR A 12 40.19 -4.00 -14.22
CA THR A 12 41.35 -4.73 -13.68
C THR A 12 42.15 -5.30 -14.86
N PRO A 13 43.44 -4.94 -15.01
CA PRO A 13 44.27 -5.44 -16.11
C PRO A 13 44.52 -6.95 -15.97
N GLU A 14 44.77 -7.62 -17.10
CA GLU A 14 45.09 -9.05 -17.09
C GLU A 14 46.42 -9.27 -16.36
N PRO A 15 46.51 -10.22 -15.41
CA PRO A 15 47.71 -10.40 -14.60
C PRO A 15 48.82 -11.04 -15.44
N GLU A 16 49.92 -10.31 -15.64
CA GLU A 16 51.09 -10.78 -16.38
C GLU A 16 52.04 -11.60 -15.49
N THR A 17 51.92 -11.46 -14.16
CA THR A 17 52.78 -12.17 -13.20
C THR A 17 51.97 -12.95 -12.14
N PRO A 18 52.53 -14.03 -11.59
CA PRO A 18 51.89 -14.79 -10.50
C PRO A 18 51.57 -13.94 -9.26
N TYR A 19 52.42 -12.95 -8.95
CA TYR A 19 52.19 -12.02 -7.84
C TYR A 19 50.98 -11.11 -8.08
N GLN A 20 50.82 -10.59 -9.30
CA GLN A 20 49.63 -9.79 -9.66
C GLN A 20 48.35 -10.62 -9.58
N LYS A 21 48.38 -11.89 -10.01
CA LYS A 21 47.24 -12.79 -9.87
C LYS A 21 46.84 -13.02 -8.41
N ALA A 22 47.82 -13.20 -7.51
CA ALA A 22 47.54 -13.36 -6.09
C ALA A 22 46.89 -12.12 -5.46
N ALA A 23 47.35 -10.92 -5.84
CA ALA A 23 46.75 -9.66 -5.39
C ALA A 23 45.29 -9.53 -5.84
N GLN A 24 44.99 -9.85 -7.10
CA GLN A 24 43.61 -9.81 -7.62
C GLN A 24 42.67 -10.78 -6.88
N VAL A 25 43.13 -12.01 -6.58
CA VAL A 25 42.33 -12.98 -5.83
C VAL A 25 42.03 -12.50 -4.41
N TRP A 26 42.98 -11.84 -3.76
CA TRP A 26 42.77 -11.23 -2.46
C TRP A 26 41.75 -10.10 -2.51
N ASP A 27 41.89 -9.19 -3.47
CA ASP A 27 40.97 -8.07 -3.68
C ASP A 27 39.55 -8.54 -3.99
N GLU A 28 39.40 -9.56 -4.82
CA GLU A 28 38.11 -10.19 -5.13
C GLU A 28 37.46 -10.76 -3.87
N ARG A 29 38.22 -11.48 -3.04
CA ARG A 29 37.71 -12.08 -1.79
C ARG A 29 37.26 -11.04 -0.77
N ILE A 30 38.03 -9.97 -0.58
CA ILE A 30 37.71 -8.91 0.39
C ILE A 30 36.65 -7.94 -0.17
N GLY A 31 36.70 -7.65 -1.47
CA GLY A 31 35.80 -6.74 -2.16
C GLY A 31 34.40 -7.31 -2.33
N SER A 32 34.28 -8.58 -2.73
CA SER A 32 32.99 -9.25 -2.97
C SER A 32 32.08 -9.24 -1.74
N ALA A 33 32.62 -9.55 -0.55
CA ALA A 33 31.86 -9.54 0.70
C ALA A 33 31.26 -8.14 1.02
N ARG A 34 32.02 -7.07 0.77
CA ARG A 34 31.55 -5.68 0.99
C ARG A 34 30.45 -5.28 0.02
N VAL A 35 30.61 -5.64 -1.26
CA VAL A 35 29.60 -5.37 -2.29
C VAL A 35 28.32 -6.15 -2.00
N GLN A 36 28.45 -7.42 -1.61
CA GLN A 36 27.32 -8.26 -1.24
C GLN A 36 26.57 -7.68 -0.03
N ALA A 37 27.26 -7.26 1.02
CA ALA A 37 26.65 -6.61 2.18
C ALA A 37 25.91 -5.31 1.79
N ARG A 38 26.47 -4.50 0.90
CA ARG A 38 25.81 -3.29 0.39
C ARG A 38 24.55 -3.63 -0.42
N ASN A 39 24.61 -4.63 -1.30
CA ASN A 39 23.46 -5.07 -2.09
C ASN A 39 22.35 -5.65 -1.19
N TRP A 40 22.71 -6.40 -0.16
CA TRP A 40 21.75 -6.90 0.84
C TRP A 40 21.06 -5.77 1.60
N ARG A 41 21.80 -4.73 1.98
CA ARG A 41 21.20 -3.53 2.60
C ARG A 41 20.21 -2.87 1.65
N LEU A 42 20.55 -2.74 0.37
CA LEU A 42 19.65 -2.18 -0.64
C LEU A 42 18.38 -3.03 -0.83
N MET A 43 18.52 -4.36 -0.89
CA MET A 43 17.38 -5.28 -0.95
C MET A 43 16.48 -5.14 0.28
N ALA A 44 17.06 -5.10 1.49
CA ALA A 44 16.29 -4.94 2.73
C ALA A 44 15.50 -3.62 2.74
N PHE A 45 16.12 -2.51 2.35
CA PHE A 45 15.40 -1.23 2.24
C PHE A 45 14.33 -1.24 1.14
N GLY A 46 14.60 -1.89 0.00
CA GLY A 46 13.61 -2.06 -1.06
C GLY A 46 12.38 -2.83 -0.59
N SER A 47 12.59 -3.96 0.10
CA SER A 47 11.52 -4.75 0.71
C SER A 47 10.73 -3.97 1.77
N LEU A 48 11.42 -3.17 2.60
CA LEU A 48 10.77 -2.33 3.61
C LEU A 48 9.88 -1.27 2.95
N ILE A 49 10.38 -0.56 1.94
CA ILE A 49 9.61 0.45 1.21
C ILE A 49 8.39 -0.19 0.53
N LEU A 50 8.57 -1.35 -0.11
CA LEU A 50 7.49 -2.08 -0.75
C LEU A 50 6.40 -2.47 0.27
N SER A 51 6.79 -3.03 1.41
CA SER A 51 5.86 -3.43 2.47
C SER A 51 5.12 -2.22 3.06
N CYS A 52 5.83 -1.13 3.36
CA CYS A 52 5.21 0.10 3.85
C CYS A 52 4.26 0.72 2.82
N GLY A 53 4.63 0.71 1.53
CA GLY A 53 3.79 1.20 0.44
C GLY A 53 2.51 0.39 0.29
N LEU A 54 2.61 -0.94 0.35
CA LEU A 54 1.44 -1.84 0.33
C LEU A 54 0.55 -1.62 1.56
N ALA A 55 1.12 -1.57 2.75
CA ALA A 55 0.36 -1.32 3.98
C ALA A 55 -0.35 0.04 3.93
N GLY A 56 0.35 1.11 3.51
CA GLY A 56 -0.24 2.43 3.35
C GLY A 56 -1.35 2.46 2.30
N GLY A 57 -1.16 1.80 1.16
CA GLY A 57 -2.18 1.65 0.12
C GLY A 57 -3.41 0.90 0.61
N LEU A 58 -3.22 -0.16 1.41
CA LEU A 58 -4.33 -0.92 2.00
C LEU A 58 -5.10 -0.08 3.02
N VAL A 59 -4.41 0.70 3.85
CA VAL A 59 -5.04 1.65 4.78
C VAL A 59 -5.86 2.68 3.99
N TRP A 60 -5.30 3.28 2.95
CA TRP A 60 -6.02 4.22 2.09
C TRP A 60 -7.25 3.57 1.45
N GLN A 61 -7.13 2.36 0.92
CA GLN A 61 -8.26 1.63 0.36
C GLN A 61 -9.35 1.38 1.41
N SER A 62 -8.95 1.03 2.64
CA SER A 62 -9.90 0.75 3.72
C SER A 62 -10.71 1.97 4.15
N THR A 63 -10.14 3.18 4.04
CA THR A 63 -10.89 4.42 4.33
C THR A 63 -11.87 4.80 3.23
N HIS A 64 -11.75 4.20 2.04
CA HIS A 64 -12.66 4.41 0.90
C HIS A 64 -13.76 3.33 0.83
N GLY A 65 -14.03 2.62 1.93
CA GLY A 65 -15.07 1.58 1.98
C GLY A 65 -16.46 2.13 1.70
N THR A 66 -16.98 1.85 0.50
CA THR A 66 -18.38 2.11 0.11
C THR A 66 -19.30 1.06 0.75
N ALA A 67 -19.50 1.14 2.07
CA ALA A 67 -20.55 0.38 2.72
C ALA A 67 -21.89 1.01 2.34
N VAL A 68 -22.64 0.39 1.42
CA VAL A 68 -24.03 0.78 1.14
C VAL A 68 -24.88 0.24 2.29
N PRO A 69 -25.38 1.08 3.21
CA PRO A 69 -26.23 0.60 4.28
C PRO A 69 -27.59 0.22 3.66
N TRP A 70 -28.19 -0.89 4.09
CA TRP A 70 -29.52 -1.30 3.65
C TRP A 70 -30.50 -1.12 4.80
N VAL A 71 -31.58 -0.38 4.58
CA VAL A 71 -32.70 -0.30 5.55
C VAL A 71 -33.79 -1.25 5.09
N VAL A 72 -34.22 -2.11 6.00
CA VAL A 72 -35.38 -2.99 5.80
C VAL A 72 -36.46 -2.57 6.78
N GLN A 73 -37.60 -2.11 6.27
CA GLN A 73 -38.78 -1.85 7.09
C GLN A 73 -39.48 -3.18 7.37
N VAL A 74 -39.78 -3.47 8.65
CA VAL A 74 -40.53 -4.66 9.08
C VAL A 74 -41.82 -4.25 9.79
N ASP A 75 -42.92 -4.95 9.47
CA ASP A 75 -44.22 -4.80 10.15
C ASP A 75 -44.23 -5.52 11.52
N LYS A 76 -45.24 -5.28 12.36
CA LYS A 76 -45.47 -5.87 13.70
C LYS A 76 -45.49 -7.41 13.67
N LEU A 77 -45.78 -8.01 12.53
CA LEU A 77 -45.77 -9.46 12.28
C LEU A 77 -44.42 -9.97 11.70
N GLY A 78 -43.43 -9.10 11.52
CA GLY A 78 -42.07 -9.43 11.04
C GLY A 78 -41.92 -9.51 9.51
N GLN A 79 -42.92 -9.11 8.73
CA GLN A 79 -42.83 -9.09 7.27
C GLN A 79 -42.04 -7.88 6.77
N ALA A 80 -41.08 -8.10 5.85
CA ALA A 80 -40.31 -7.02 5.23
C ALA A 80 -41.17 -6.27 4.18
N GLN A 81 -41.41 -4.98 4.40
CA GLN A 81 -42.35 -4.18 3.62
C GLN A 81 -41.65 -3.28 2.57
N ALA A 82 -40.41 -2.86 2.81
CA ALA A 82 -39.60 -2.10 1.86
C ALA A 82 -38.10 -2.34 2.09
N VAL A 83 -37.36 -2.58 1.00
CA VAL A 83 -35.90 -2.73 0.99
C VAL A 83 -35.33 -1.64 0.09
N ALA A 84 -34.64 -0.66 0.67
CA ALA A 84 -34.01 0.41 -0.08
C ALA A 84 -32.58 0.68 0.44
N PRO A 85 -31.64 1.09 -0.43
CA PRO A 85 -30.37 1.64 0.00
C PRO A 85 -30.61 2.82 0.93
N ALA A 86 -29.90 2.87 2.06
CA ALA A 86 -29.92 4.00 2.96
C ALA A 86 -29.28 5.21 2.26
N THR A 87 -30.10 6.07 1.69
CA THR A 87 -29.65 7.34 1.13
C THR A 87 -29.42 8.30 2.29
N ALA A 88 -28.16 8.62 2.59
CA ALA A 88 -27.80 9.54 3.67
C ALA A 88 -28.34 10.97 3.44
N ASP A 89 -28.63 11.32 2.19
CA ASP A 89 -29.07 12.66 1.77
C ASP A 89 -30.60 12.81 1.66
N TYR A 90 -31.39 11.91 2.26
CA TYR A 90 -32.84 12.02 2.21
C TYR A 90 -33.35 13.07 3.19
N THR A 91 -33.68 14.26 2.68
CA THR A 91 -34.45 15.29 3.40
C THR A 91 -35.92 15.22 2.98
N PRO A 92 -36.83 14.63 3.79
CA PRO A 92 -38.25 14.57 3.46
C PRO A 92 -38.86 15.98 3.47
N SER A 93 -39.83 16.23 2.58
CA SER A 93 -40.60 17.48 2.57
C SER A 93 -41.77 17.42 3.56
N ASP A 94 -42.23 18.57 4.07
CA ASP A 94 -43.34 18.64 5.04
C ASP A 94 -44.60 17.85 4.63
N PRO A 95 -45.03 17.84 3.35
CA PRO A 95 -46.16 17.00 2.93
C PRO A 95 -45.88 15.50 3.03
N GLN A 96 -44.64 15.06 2.77
CA GLN A 96 -44.25 13.66 2.91
C GLN A 96 -44.27 13.24 4.39
N ILE A 97 -43.75 14.09 5.27
CA ILE A 97 -43.78 13.85 6.73
C ILE A 97 -45.22 13.71 7.22
N ALA A 98 -46.09 14.63 6.83
CA ALA A 98 -47.51 14.59 7.21
C ALA A 98 -48.21 13.31 6.72
N TRP A 99 -47.93 12.89 5.49
CA TRP A 99 -48.50 11.66 4.92
C TRP A 99 -48.04 10.41 5.69
N TYR A 100 -46.73 10.28 5.97
CA TYR A 100 -46.20 9.14 6.73
C TYR A 100 -46.71 9.10 8.17
N LEU A 101 -46.85 10.26 8.84
CA LEU A 101 -47.39 10.33 10.19
C LEU A 101 -48.87 9.96 10.25
N ALA A 102 -49.68 10.42 9.29
CA ALA A 102 -51.09 10.07 9.21
C ALA A 102 -51.29 8.56 9.05
N HIS A 103 -50.50 7.94 8.18
CA HIS A 103 -50.58 6.51 7.91
C HIS A 103 -49.98 5.62 9.01
N PHE A 104 -49.16 6.18 9.91
CA PHE A 104 -48.60 5.43 11.05
C PHE A 104 -49.54 5.33 12.25
N ILE A 105 -50.42 6.33 12.44
CA ILE A 105 -51.39 6.38 13.55
C ILE A 105 -52.64 5.55 13.25
N GLU A 106 -52.90 5.29 11.97
CA GLU A 106 -53.93 4.39 11.48
C GLU A 106 -53.55 2.91 11.70
#